data_AF-A0A2I0IUV1-F1
#
_entry.id   AF-A0A2I0IUV1-F1
#
_cell.length_a   1.000
_cell.length_b   1.000
_cell.length_c   1.000
_cell.angle_alpha   90.00
_cell.angle_beta   90.00
_cell.angle_gamma   90.00
#
_symmetry.space_group_name_H-M   'P 1'
#
loop_
_entity.id
_entity.type
_entity.pdbx_description
1 polymer ?
#
loop_
_entity_poly.entity_id
_entity_poly.type
_entity_poly.pdbx_seq_one_letter_code
_entity_poly.pdbx_strand_id
1 'polypeptide(L)'
;AGVTLLLINLNNETNFITRVHNNNVKSLVVEKQPSTEEGTILIRGLKKTVSFVGTRSSKAAPLFREEYHLTPKDGYLRSQVMLLNGTPLEVTEDGEIPTLKPAFAHVNSLVSVAPLSMAFIVLPSMYAPACA
;
A
#
# COMPACT_ATOMS: atom_id res chain seq x y z
N ALA A 1 12.87 -9.45 5.44
CA ALA A 1 13.48 -8.15 5.14
C ALA A 1 12.57 -7.38 4.20
N GLY A 2 12.29 -6.12 4.50
CA GLY A 2 11.48 -5.21 3.69
C GLY A 2 12.06 -3.80 3.74
N VAL A 3 11.57 -2.90 2.89
CA VAL A 3 12.02 -1.50 2.83
C VAL A 3 10.83 -0.58 3.02
N THR A 4 11.03 0.52 3.73
CA THR A 4 10.07 1.62 3.83
C THR A 4 10.67 2.87 3.24
N LEU A 5 9.90 3.55 2.38
CA LEU A 5 10.25 4.85 1.82
C LEU A 5 9.41 5.94 2.49
N LEU A 6 10.03 7.06 2.85
CA LEU A 6 9.32 8.27 3.25
C LEU A 6 9.32 9.25 2.07
N LEU A 7 8.13 9.62 1.60
CA LEU A 7 7.93 10.62 0.58
C LEU A 7 7.33 11.86 1.23
N ILE A 8 7.92 13.02 0.97
CA ILE A 8 7.46 14.31 1.52
C ILE A 8 7.18 15.25 0.36
N ASN A 9 5.93 15.70 0.25
CA ASN A 9 5.55 16.74 -0.69
C ASN A 9 5.56 18.09 0.03
N LEU A 10 6.54 18.93 -0.31
CA LEU A 10 6.68 20.29 0.24
C LEU A 10 5.99 21.36 -0.62
N ASN A 11 5.41 20.99 -1.76
CA ASN A 11 4.66 21.91 -2.61
C ASN A 11 3.22 22.05 -2.10
N ASN A 12 2.66 23.26 -2.15
CA ASN A 12 1.34 23.60 -1.63
C ASN A 12 0.20 23.50 -2.64
N GLU A 13 0.50 23.30 -3.92
CA GLU A 13 -0.49 23.26 -5.00
C GLU A 13 -0.49 21.92 -5.74
N THR A 14 0.69 21.32 -5.89
CA THR A 14 0.89 20.17 -6.77
C THR A 14 0.73 18.86 -6.02
N ASN A 15 -0.18 18.01 -6.48
CA ASN A 15 -0.16 16.59 -6.15
C ASN A 15 0.94 15.90 -6.95
N PHE A 16 1.89 15.23 -6.26
CA PHE A 16 2.92 14.46 -6.94
C PHE A 16 2.49 13.01 -7.14
N ILE A 17 2.60 12.54 -8.37
CA ILE A 17 2.35 11.15 -8.73
C ILE A 17 3.69 10.51 -9.07
N THR A 18 4.08 9.49 -8.32
CA THR A 18 5.36 8.79 -8.49
C THR A 18 5.16 7.30 -8.66
N ARG A 19 6.06 6.66 -9.42
CA ARG A 19 6.12 5.20 -9.53
C ARG A 19 7.25 4.71 -8.63
N VAL A 20 6.93 3.83 -7.70
CA VAL A 20 7.93 3.07 -6.97
C VAL A 20 8.27 1.85 -7.82
N HIS A 21 9.51 1.77 -8.28
CA HIS A 21 9.99 0.65 -9.09
C HIS A 21 11.07 -0.12 -8.32
N ASN A 22 11.08 -1.44 -8.49
CA ASN A 22 12.10 -2.31 -7.94
C ASN A 22 12.65 -3.22 -9.04
N ASN A 23 13.90 -3.01 -9.41
CA ASN A 23 14.60 -3.76 -10.45
C ASN A 23 14.84 -5.23 -10.08
N ASN A 24 14.75 -5.57 -8.80
CA ASN A 24 14.95 -6.93 -8.29
C ASN A 24 13.64 -7.71 -8.18
N VAL A 25 12.49 -7.13 -8.55
CA VAL A 25 11.29 -7.92 -8.80
C VAL A 25 11.54 -8.70 -10.07
N LYS A 26 12.16 -9.89 -9.93
CA LYS A 26 12.06 -10.93 -10.95
C LYS A 26 10.57 -11.19 -11.14
N SER A 27 9.97 -10.50 -12.11
CA SER A 27 8.77 -10.97 -12.78
C SER A 27 9.09 -12.40 -13.20
N LEU A 28 8.53 -13.39 -12.50
CA LEU A 28 8.54 -14.77 -12.94
C LEU A 28 7.66 -14.82 -14.19
N VAL A 29 8.23 -14.43 -15.34
CA VAL A 29 7.64 -14.68 -16.65
C VAL A 29 7.70 -16.19 -16.82
N VAL A 30 6.59 -16.86 -16.58
CA VAL A 30 6.42 -18.24 -17.01
C VAL A 30 6.02 -18.18 -18.49
N GLU A 31 6.89 -18.74 -19.33
CA GLU A 31 6.62 -19.05 -20.73
C GLU A 31 5.24 -19.68 -20.89
N LYS A 32 4.42 -19.10 -21.75
CA LYS A 32 3.08 -19.60 -22.05
C LYS A 32 3.19 -20.65 -23.17
N GLN A 33 2.76 -21.87 -22.90
CA GLN A 33 2.26 -22.79 -23.94
C GLN A 33 0.79 -23.17 -23.67
N PRO A 34 0.01 -23.49 -24.73
CA PRO A 34 -1.42 -23.21 -24.78
C PRO A 34 -2.32 -24.42 -24.48
N SER A 35 -3.49 -24.19 -23.88
CA SER A 35 -4.69 -25.02 -24.04
C SER A 35 -5.90 -24.22 -23.51
N THR A 36 -6.85 -23.79 -24.34
CA THR A 36 -8.06 -24.46 -24.88
C THR A 36 -9.25 -24.46 -23.91
N GLU A 37 -10.30 -23.71 -24.29
CA GLU A 37 -11.76 -23.85 -23.96
C GLU A 37 -12.21 -23.72 -22.49
N GLU A 38 -13.42 -23.32 -22.10
CA GLU A 38 -14.57 -22.54 -22.58
C GLU A 38 -15.47 -22.37 -21.32
N GLY A 39 -16.38 -21.38 -21.29
CA GLY A 39 -17.66 -21.54 -20.55
C GLY A 39 -17.85 -20.93 -19.15
N THR A 40 -18.79 -19.96 -19.11
CA THR A 40 -19.84 -19.70 -18.09
C THR A 40 -19.52 -19.07 -16.71
N ILE A 41 -19.96 -17.80 -16.60
CA ILE A 41 -20.84 -17.12 -15.60
C ILE A 41 -21.13 -17.86 -14.26
N LEU A 42 -21.12 -17.11 -13.13
CA LEU A 42 -22.13 -16.98 -12.05
C LEU A 42 -21.46 -16.60 -10.69
N ILE A 43 -21.63 -15.38 -10.16
CA ILE A 43 -22.61 -14.89 -9.16
C ILE A 43 -22.07 -14.72 -7.71
N ARG A 44 -22.28 -13.50 -7.19
CA ARG A 44 -22.52 -13.02 -5.80
C ARG A 44 -21.64 -13.49 -4.63
N GLY A 45 -21.02 -12.47 -4.01
CA GLY A 45 -21.21 -12.16 -2.58
C GLY A 45 -20.51 -13.04 -1.56
N LEU A 46 -19.31 -12.63 -1.13
CA LEU A 46 -18.78 -13.04 0.17
C LEU A 46 -17.90 -11.96 0.80
N LYS A 47 -18.10 -11.79 2.10
CA LYS A 47 -17.61 -10.72 2.98
C LYS A 47 -16.08 -10.69 3.04
N LYS A 48 -15.50 -9.48 3.08
CA LYS A 48 -14.06 -9.24 3.33
C LYS A 48 -13.71 -9.67 4.76
N THR A 49 -13.11 -10.85 4.88
CA THR A 49 -12.25 -11.22 6.00
C THR A 49 -10.94 -11.71 5.39
N VAL A 50 -9.89 -10.92 5.48
CA VAL A 50 -8.53 -11.34 5.09
C VAL A 50 -7.69 -11.52 6.33
N SER A 51 -7.78 -12.71 6.90
CA SER A 51 -6.68 -13.36 7.59
C SER A 51 -6.09 -14.35 6.60
N PHE A 52 -4.81 -14.21 6.23
CA PHE A 52 -4.14 -15.27 5.49
C PHE A 52 -2.76 -15.57 6.07
N VAL A 53 -2.79 -16.58 6.95
CA VAL A 53 -1.71 -17.54 7.19
C VAL A 53 -1.62 -18.43 5.95
N GLY A 54 -0.39 -18.69 5.50
CA GLY A 54 -0.08 -19.19 4.16
C GLY A 54 -0.62 -20.57 3.78
N THR A 55 -0.71 -20.79 2.47
CA THR A 55 -0.30 -22.02 1.76
C THR A 55 -0.40 -21.81 0.25
N ARG A 56 0.50 -22.49 -0.47
CA ARG A 56 0.76 -22.41 -1.91
C ARG A 56 -0.49 -22.55 -2.78
N SER A 57 -0.63 -21.67 -3.77
CA SER A 57 -1.34 -21.94 -5.01
C SER A 57 -0.81 -21.02 -6.13
N SER A 58 -0.61 -21.63 -7.29
CA SER A 58 0.04 -21.19 -8.52
C SER A 58 -0.65 -20.01 -9.24
N LYS A 59 -0.76 -18.87 -8.56
CA LYS A 59 -1.02 -17.55 -9.16
C LYS A 59 0.03 -16.62 -8.57
N ALA A 60 0.69 -15.80 -9.39
CA ALA A 60 1.59 -14.77 -8.88
C ALA A 60 0.86 -14.03 -7.75
N ALA A 61 1.30 -14.24 -6.51
CA ALA A 61 0.64 -13.63 -5.37
C ALA A 61 0.69 -12.12 -5.64
N PRO A 62 -0.45 -11.41 -5.69
CA PRO A 62 -0.43 -9.98 -5.90
C PRO A 62 0.42 -9.37 -4.80
N LEU A 63 1.58 -8.83 -5.19
CA LEU A 63 2.47 -8.14 -4.28
C LEU A 63 1.77 -6.83 -3.94
N PHE A 64 1.30 -6.69 -2.71
CA PHE A 64 0.76 -5.45 -2.19
C PHE A 64 1.85 -4.68 -1.47
N ARG A 65 1.76 -3.36 -1.56
CA ARG A 65 2.47 -2.43 -0.69
C ARG A 65 1.47 -1.79 0.25
N GLU A 66 1.97 -1.35 1.39
CA GLU A 66 1.18 -0.60 2.36
C GLU A 66 1.53 0.88 2.24
N GLU A 67 0.51 1.72 2.26
CA GLU A 67 0.66 3.17 2.23
C GLU A 67 0.03 3.81 3.46
N TYR A 68 0.80 4.68 4.09
CA TYR A 68 0.37 5.46 5.26
C TYR A 68 0.51 6.93 4.89
N HIS A 69 -0.55 7.51 4.32
CA HIS A 69 -0.61 8.92 3.96
C HIS A 69 -1.00 9.74 5.16
N LEU A 70 -0.20 10.77 5.45
CA LEU A 70 -0.38 11.66 6.57
C LEU A 70 -0.66 13.07 6.05
N THR A 71 -1.86 13.56 6.33
CA THR A 71 -2.28 14.92 5.99
C THR A 71 -2.66 15.69 7.25
N PRO A 72 -2.49 17.02 7.27
CA PRO A 72 -3.04 17.83 8.36
C PRO A 72 -4.58 17.78 8.32
N LYS A 73 -5.21 17.77 9.49
CA LYS A 73 -6.67 17.92 9.60
C LYS A 73 -7.11 19.22 8.91
N ASP A 74 -8.16 19.11 8.10
CA ASP A 74 -8.75 20.22 7.32
C ASP A 74 -7.75 20.94 6.38
N GLY A 75 -6.63 20.30 6.03
CA GLY A 75 -5.56 20.92 5.24
C GLY A 75 -4.76 21.99 6.01
N TYR A 76 -4.99 22.16 7.31
CA TYR A 76 -4.35 23.19 8.11
C TYR A 76 -3.01 22.72 8.67
N LEU A 77 -1.89 23.17 8.08
CA LEU A 77 -0.55 22.71 8.44
C LEU A 77 -0.16 22.81 9.92
N ARG A 78 -0.73 23.76 10.66
CA ARG A 78 -0.46 23.92 12.11
C ARG A 78 -1.42 23.12 12.99
N SER A 79 -2.31 22.33 12.38
CA SER A 79 -3.17 21.40 13.10
C SER A 79 -2.33 20.50 14.00
N GLN A 80 -2.79 20.32 15.23
CA GLN A 80 -2.21 19.35 16.17
C GLN A 80 -2.70 17.92 15.89
N VAL A 81 -3.68 17.78 14.98
CA VAL A 81 -4.24 16.49 14.55
C VAL A 81 -3.80 16.20 13.12
N MET A 82 -3.16 15.04 12.93
CA MET A 82 -2.89 14.47 11.61
C MET A 82 -3.95 13.42 11.27
N LEU A 83 -4.26 13.28 9.99
CA LEU A 83 -5.10 12.22 9.45
C LEU A 83 -4.20 11.14 8.84
N LEU A 84 -4.37 9.89 9.26
CA LEU A 84 -3.82 8.72 8.58
C LEU A 84 -4.84 8.19 7.58
N ASN A 85 -4.50 8.23 6.29
CA ASN A 85 -5.37 7.78 5.20
C ASN A 85 -6.79 8.38 5.31
N GLY A 86 -6.88 9.64 5.74
CA GLY A 86 -8.13 10.38 5.94
C GLY A 86 -8.79 10.22 7.32
N THR A 87 -8.27 9.35 8.20
CA THR A 87 -8.82 9.14 9.55
C THR A 87 -7.96 9.86 10.60
N PRO A 88 -8.52 10.65 11.53
CA PRO A 88 -7.75 11.28 12.60
C PRO A 88 -6.93 10.29 13.42
N LEU A 89 -5.67 10.63 13.64
CA LEU A 89 -4.82 9.95 14.61
C LEU A 89 -5.04 10.58 15.97
N GLU A 90 -5.90 9.95 16.75
CA GLU A 90 -6.21 10.31 18.12
C GLU A 90 -5.91 9.10 19.01
N VAL A 91 -5.44 9.35 20.24
CA VAL A 91 -5.27 8.28 21.23
C VAL A 91 -6.63 7.66 21.53
N THR A 92 -6.63 6.38 21.94
CA THR A 92 -7.86 5.73 22.37
C THR A 92 -8.40 6.40 23.64
N GLU A 93 -9.64 6.07 24.03
CA GLU A 93 -10.23 6.56 25.30
C GLU A 93 -9.35 6.21 26.52
N ASP A 94 -8.64 5.09 26.45
CA ASP A 94 -7.69 4.62 27.47
C ASP A 94 -6.29 5.27 27.36
N GLY A 95 -6.07 6.16 26.39
CA GLY A 95 -4.79 6.84 26.17
C GLY A 95 -3.76 6.01 25.40
N GLU A 96 -4.16 4.92 24.77
CA GLU A 96 -3.26 4.05 23.99
C GLU A 96 -3.02 4.60 22.58
N ILE A 97 -1.92 4.14 21.96
CA ILE A 97 -1.62 4.44 20.56
C ILE A 97 -2.65 3.74 19.66
N PRO A 98 -3.34 4.46 18.77
CA PRO A 98 -4.35 3.86 17.91
C PRO A 98 -3.74 2.87 16.92
N THR A 99 -4.55 1.92 16.44
CA THR A 99 -4.13 1.04 15.35
C THR A 99 -3.88 1.85 14.08
N LEU A 100 -2.66 1.79 13.55
CA LEU A 100 -2.28 2.45 12.30
C LEU A 100 -2.71 1.58 11.11
N LYS A 101 -3.81 1.94 10.45
CA LYS A 101 -4.38 1.17 9.33
C LYS A 101 -3.76 1.61 7.99
N PRO A 102 -3.08 0.70 7.26
CA PRO A 102 -2.57 1.01 5.93
C PRO A 102 -3.68 1.09 4.88
N ALA A 103 -3.40 1.83 3.81
CA ALA A 103 -4.04 1.64 2.52
C ALA A 103 -3.23 0.61 1.72
N PHE A 104 -3.87 -0.49 1.34
CA PHE A 104 -3.21 -1.50 0.50
C PHE A 104 -3.30 -1.13 -0.97
N ALA A 105 -2.15 -1.03 -1.62
CA ALA A 105 -2.03 -0.74 -3.05
C ALA A 105 -1.27 -1.87 -3.75
N HIS A 106 -1.60 -2.11 -5.02
CA HIS A 106 -0.82 -3.05 -5.82
C HIS A 106 0.60 -2.52 -6.01
N VAL A 107 1.64 -3.35 -5.94
CA VAL A 107 3.04 -2.88 -5.96
C VAL A 107 3.38 -2.00 -7.17
N ASN A 108 2.75 -2.24 -8.32
CA ASN A 108 2.98 -1.50 -9.57
C ASN A 108 2.07 -0.27 -9.76
N SER A 109 1.11 0.00 -8.88
CA SER A 109 0.27 1.20 -9.02
C SER A 109 1.09 2.46 -8.73
N LEU A 110 0.65 3.60 -9.23
CA LEU A 110 1.29 4.88 -8.89
C LEU A 110 0.98 5.23 -7.42
N VAL A 111 1.91 5.94 -6.78
CA VAL A 111 1.74 6.56 -5.47
C VAL A 111 1.39 8.02 -5.71
N SER A 112 0.33 8.50 -5.09
CA SER A 112 -0.05 9.92 -5.11
C SER A 112 0.25 10.53 -3.75
N VAL A 113 0.98 11.64 -3.71
CA VAL A 113 1.30 12.37 -2.48
C VAL A 113 0.69 13.76 -2.56
N ALA A 114 -0.28 14.03 -1.69
CA ALA A 114 -1.02 15.29 -1.68
C ALA A 114 -0.11 16.50 -1.37
N PRO A 115 -0.48 17.73 -1.75
CA PRO A 115 0.26 18.93 -1.37
C PRO A 115 0.48 19.01 0.15
N LEU A 116 1.66 19.50 0.55
CA LEU A 116 2.04 19.72 1.96
C LEU A 116 1.75 18.52 2.87
N SER A 117 2.05 17.32 2.38
CA SER A 117 1.77 16.07 3.07
C SER A 117 2.96 15.11 2.98
N MET A 118 2.88 14.00 3.71
CA MET A 118 3.89 12.95 3.63
C MET A 118 3.25 11.56 3.60
N ALA A 119 3.98 10.59 3.07
CA ALA A 119 3.53 9.21 2.99
C ALA A 119 4.66 8.24 3.31
N PHE A 120 4.37 7.24 4.14
CA PHE A 120 5.23 6.06 4.29
C PHE A 120 4.75 4.98 3.33
N ILE A 121 5.67 4.48 2.49
CA ILE A 121 5.41 3.42 1.52
C ILE A 121 6.21 2.19 1.93
N VAL A 122 5.52 1.17 2.43
CA VAL A 122 6.13 -0.05 2.96
C VAL A 122 6.06 -1.15 1.91
N LEU A 123 7.21 -1.78 1.67
CA LEU A 123 7.40 -2.87 0.72
C LEU A 123 7.87 -4.10 1.52
N PRO A 124 6.93 -4.89 2.08
CA PRO A 124 7.24 -5.90 3.10
C PRO A 124 8.03 -7.10 2.56
N SER A 125 7.89 -7.41 1.26
CA SER A 125 8.55 -8.55 0.59
C SER A 125 9.61 -8.11 -0.42
N MET A 126 10.30 -7.01 -0.16
CA MET A 126 11.41 -6.58 -1.01
C MET A 126 12.73 -7.21 -0.61
N TYR A 127 13.34 -7.92 -1.56
CA TYR A 127 14.73 -8.38 -1.42
C TYR A 127 15.66 -7.17 -1.49
N ALA A 128 16.10 -6.72 -0.33
CA ALA A 128 17.14 -5.71 -0.14
C ALA A 128 18.28 -6.35 0.64
N PRO A 129 19.41 -6.70 0.01
CA PRO A 129 20.54 -7.36 0.67
C PRO A 129 21.07 -6.61 1.90
N ALA A 130 20.97 -5.27 1.91
CA ALA A 130 21.37 -4.44 3.03
C ALA A 130 20.42 -4.52 4.24
N CYS A 131 19.26 -5.17 4.11
CA CYS A 131 18.23 -5.29 5.15
C CYS A 131 18.09 -6.73 5.68
N ALA A 132 19.08 -7.60 5.41
CA ALA A 132 19.12 -9.00 5.80
C ALA A 132 19.88 -9.21 7.11
#